data_AF-A0A226D3V4-F1
#
_entry.id   AF-A0A226D3V4-F1
#
_cell.length_a   1.000
_cell.length_b   1.000
_cell.length_c   1.000
_cell.angle_alpha   90.00
_cell.angle_beta   90.00
_cell.angle_gamma   90.00
#
_symmetry.space_group_name_H-M   'P 1'
#
loop_
_entity.id
_entity.type
_entity.pdbx_description
1 polymer ?
#
loop_
_entity_poly.entity_id
_entity_poly.type
_entity_poly.pdbx_seq_one_letter_code
_entity_poly.pdbx_strand_id
1 'polypeptide(L)'
;MKISRKSFRAVVIQRLRSRCKLASLVSCLYYKWDKEKNQIVKESASVIINVRVFLLVTTIYLMAQLGSIGLTEMGIQEKTQACFLLMVYAACVGMWWDWEVDPTAEALVNLIANSEVEENRTTLILTRVLHIFYAMMHLTYFVLPLGFAALVFFAPCTAPLIGSIMLPRSSPYCSTFTTNLTLPQILVRLNLAVTDGLLLSKCFIGGTFYNMDVLLTGIAFLVLECDIAANCENPKLTVYRKLQVLEKILNAAVKTRVLPTNSFVLPVLQIASCFALVKLHDQLDFSELPIYVVVYVDVVVFNTLTFTGAARVYILGDNLLRRLWEKIRGGRKGNSRGKRMMLKSFRRLRVEFGNNFVDRLTPLVLQDFCAKQSISMLVVSSAAKKAF
;
A
#
# COMPACT_ATOMS: atom_id res chain seq x y z
N MET A 1 6.74 -17.24 -26.41
CA MET A 1 5.66 -17.12 -25.41
C MET A 1 4.69 -16.01 -25.86
N LYS A 2 3.49 -16.34 -26.38
CA LYS A 2 2.48 -15.33 -26.78
C LYS A 2 1.88 -14.72 -25.51
N ILE A 3 2.26 -13.49 -25.18
CA ILE A 3 1.65 -12.74 -24.07
C ILE A 3 0.24 -12.36 -24.49
N SER A 4 -0.76 -13.10 -24.02
CA SER A 4 -2.18 -12.76 -24.22
C SER A 4 -2.45 -11.35 -23.66
N ARG A 5 -3.00 -10.47 -24.49
CA ARG A 5 -3.38 -9.11 -24.08
C ARG A 5 -4.58 -9.21 -23.16
N LYS A 6 -4.35 -9.05 -21.86
CA LYS A 6 -5.42 -8.93 -20.87
C LYS A 6 -5.83 -7.47 -20.74
N SER A 7 -7.13 -7.21 -20.80
CA SER A 7 -7.68 -5.88 -20.53
C SER A 7 -7.44 -5.49 -19.07
N PHE A 8 -7.43 -4.17 -18.80
CA PHE A 8 -7.29 -3.63 -17.44
C PHE A 8 -8.30 -4.27 -16.48
N ARG A 9 -9.57 -4.36 -16.90
CA ARG A 9 -10.66 -5.03 -16.17
C ARG A 9 -10.31 -6.47 -15.80
N ALA A 10 -9.80 -7.26 -16.76
CA ALA A 10 -9.43 -8.65 -16.51
C ALA A 10 -8.29 -8.77 -15.48
N VAL A 11 -7.30 -7.88 -15.53
CA VAL A 11 -6.19 -7.84 -14.56
C VAL A 11 -6.71 -7.54 -13.15
N VAL A 12 -7.58 -6.54 -13.01
CA VAL A 12 -8.18 -6.14 -11.73
C VAL A 12 -9.07 -7.26 -11.17
N ILE A 13 -10.01 -7.79 -11.96
CA ILE A 13 -10.91 -8.88 -11.51
C ILE A 13 -10.11 -10.12 -11.09
N GLN A 14 -9.12 -10.53 -11.88
CA GLN A 14 -8.30 -11.69 -11.56
C GLN A 14 -7.61 -11.51 -10.20
N ARG A 15 -7.05 -10.32 -9.94
CA ARG A 15 -6.40 -10.00 -8.67
C ARG A 15 -7.40 -10.00 -7.51
N LEU A 16 -8.53 -9.29 -7.65
CA LEU A 16 -9.56 -9.21 -6.62
C LEU A 16 -10.07 -10.60 -6.24
N ARG A 17 -10.36 -11.46 -7.22
CA ARG A 17 -10.82 -12.83 -6.98
C ARG A 17 -9.80 -13.65 -6.21
N SER A 18 -8.53 -13.61 -6.62
CA SER A 18 -7.45 -14.33 -5.93
C SER A 18 -7.28 -13.83 -4.49
N ARG A 19 -7.35 -12.52 -4.28
CA ARG A 19 -7.18 -11.90 -2.97
C ARG A 19 -8.37 -12.14 -2.05
N CYS A 20 -9.60 -11.98 -2.51
CA CYS A 20 -10.78 -12.27 -1.72
C CYS A 20 -10.85 -13.75 -1.32
N LYS A 21 -10.45 -14.68 -2.21
CA LYS A 21 -10.37 -16.12 -1.87
C LYS A 21 -9.36 -16.38 -0.75
N LEU A 22 -8.21 -15.72 -0.82
CA LEU A 22 -7.17 -15.84 0.20
C LEU A 22 -7.61 -15.19 1.52
N ALA A 23 -8.22 -14.01 1.44
CA ALA A 23 -8.72 -13.27 2.59
C ALA A 23 -9.85 -14.01 3.32
N SER A 24 -10.75 -14.67 2.57
CA SER A 24 -11.80 -15.52 3.14
C SER A 24 -11.22 -16.76 3.83
N LEU A 25 -10.14 -17.34 3.29
CA LEU A 25 -9.44 -18.47 3.90
C LEU A 25 -8.89 -18.13 5.28
N VAL A 26 -8.44 -16.88 5.45
CA VAL A 26 -7.79 -16.40 6.67
C VAL A 26 -8.75 -15.57 7.55
N SER A 27 -9.97 -15.29 7.09
CA SER A 27 -10.95 -14.41 7.75
C SER A 27 -10.40 -13.02 8.11
N CYS A 28 -9.75 -12.35 7.16
CA CYS A 28 -9.04 -11.08 7.40
C CYS A 28 -9.55 -9.88 6.59
N LEU A 29 -10.69 -9.99 5.92
CA LEU A 29 -11.26 -8.89 5.14
C LEU A 29 -12.76 -8.77 5.39
N TYR A 30 -13.28 -7.55 5.32
CA TYR A 30 -14.71 -7.26 5.44
C TYR A 30 -15.52 -7.63 4.21
N TYR A 31 -14.87 -8.14 3.17
CA TYR A 31 -15.44 -8.33 1.86
C TYR A 31 -15.12 -9.70 1.29
N LYS A 32 -16.06 -10.22 0.51
CA LYS A 32 -15.91 -11.44 -0.30
C LYS A 32 -16.25 -11.18 -1.74
N TRP A 33 -15.74 -12.04 -2.61
CA TRP A 33 -16.07 -12.01 -4.03
C TRP A 33 -17.38 -12.78 -4.28
N ASP A 34 -18.40 -12.09 -4.78
CA ASP A 34 -19.63 -12.68 -5.28
C ASP A 34 -19.41 -13.15 -6.74
N LYS A 35 -19.41 -14.47 -6.94
CA LYS A 35 -19.20 -15.07 -8.27
C LYS A 35 -20.36 -14.83 -9.22
N GLU A 36 -21.59 -14.69 -8.71
CA GLU A 36 -22.79 -14.53 -9.53
C GLU A 36 -22.88 -13.12 -10.07
N LYS A 37 -22.60 -12.13 -9.21
CA LYS A 37 -22.64 -10.71 -9.57
C LYS A 37 -21.31 -10.17 -10.09
N ASN A 38 -20.25 -10.97 -10.04
CA ASN A 38 -18.89 -10.60 -10.43
C ASN A 38 -18.43 -9.28 -9.75
N GLN A 39 -18.75 -9.15 -8.47
CA GLN A 39 -18.52 -7.95 -7.67
C GLN A 39 -18.12 -8.32 -6.25
N ILE A 40 -17.55 -7.37 -5.53
CA ILE A 40 -17.27 -7.48 -4.11
C ILE A 40 -18.55 -7.21 -3.34
N VAL A 41 -18.82 -8.02 -2.32
CA VAL A 41 -19.92 -7.83 -1.38
C VAL A 41 -19.42 -7.94 0.05
N LYS A 42 -20.11 -7.27 0.97
CA LYS A 42 -19.86 -7.37 2.41
C LYS A 42 -19.90 -8.84 2.91
N GLU A 43 -18.99 -9.17 3.81
CA GLU A 43 -18.95 -10.46 4.49
C GLU A 43 -20.03 -10.63 5.57
N SER A 44 -20.18 -11.86 6.06
CA SER A 44 -21.09 -12.16 7.18
C SER A 44 -20.70 -11.41 8.47
N ALA A 45 -21.68 -11.12 9.32
CA ALA A 45 -21.48 -10.38 10.56
C ALA A 45 -20.43 -11.04 11.48
N SER A 46 -20.40 -12.37 11.54
CA SER A 46 -19.42 -13.12 12.35
C SER A 46 -17.98 -12.90 11.88
N VAL A 47 -17.75 -12.88 10.57
CA VAL A 47 -16.41 -12.58 10.01
C VAL A 47 -16.01 -11.15 10.31
N ILE A 48 -16.94 -10.19 10.20
CA ILE A 48 -16.69 -8.78 10.53
C ILE A 48 -16.28 -8.61 12.00
N ILE A 49 -16.99 -9.29 12.92
CA ILE A 49 -16.64 -9.30 14.35
C ILE A 49 -15.24 -9.88 14.56
N ASN A 50 -14.93 -11.02 13.93
CA ASN A 50 -13.61 -11.64 14.01
C ASN A 50 -12.49 -10.71 13.52
N VAL A 51 -12.71 -10.00 12.40
CA VAL A 51 -11.76 -9.03 11.88
C VAL A 51 -11.54 -7.88 12.87
N ARG A 52 -12.60 -7.36 13.49
CA ARG A 52 -12.50 -6.28 14.49
C ARG A 52 -11.73 -6.71 15.74
N VAL A 53 -12.05 -7.89 16.27
CA VAL A 53 -11.32 -8.47 17.42
C VAL A 53 -9.84 -8.64 17.07
N PHE A 54 -9.55 -9.14 15.87
CA PHE A 54 -8.18 -9.31 15.41
C PHE A 54 -7.43 -7.97 15.28
N LEU A 55 -8.06 -6.94 14.72
CA LEU A 55 -7.48 -5.60 14.65
C LEU A 55 -7.15 -5.04 16.05
N LEU A 56 -8.08 -5.17 17.00
CA LEU A 56 -7.86 -4.76 18.40
C LEU A 56 -6.66 -5.50 19.01
N VAL A 57 -6.62 -6.83 18.91
CA VAL A 57 -5.53 -7.66 19.42
C VAL A 57 -4.20 -7.25 18.78
N THR A 58 -4.18 -7.05 17.46
CA THR A 58 -2.97 -6.64 16.74
C THR A 58 -2.50 -5.24 17.16
N THR A 59 -3.43 -4.34 17.47
CA THR A 59 -3.07 -2.98 17.95
C THR A 59 -2.51 -3.02 19.35
N ILE A 60 -3.09 -3.81 20.25
CA ILE A 60 -2.52 -4.06 21.58
C ILE A 60 -1.12 -4.66 21.45
N TYR A 61 -0.94 -5.62 20.53
CA TYR A 61 0.35 -6.20 20.23
C TYR A 61 1.35 -5.15 19.74
N LEU A 62 0.99 -4.29 18.77
CA LEU A 62 1.83 -3.17 18.31
C LEU A 62 2.25 -2.22 19.45
N MET A 63 1.34 -1.93 20.38
CA MET A 63 1.66 -1.09 21.54
C MET A 63 2.62 -1.80 22.51
N ALA A 64 2.44 -3.11 22.72
CA ALA A 64 3.36 -3.91 23.51
C ALA A 64 4.75 -4.01 22.86
N GLN A 65 4.81 -4.13 21.53
CA GLN A 65 6.05 -4.09 20.75
C GLN A 65 6.78 -2.76 20.92
N LEU A 66 6.06 -1.63 20.80
CA LEU A 66 6.63 -0.31 21.00
C LEU A 66 7.15 -0.13 22.43
N GLY A 67 6.39 -0.59 23.43
CA GLY A 67 6.82 -0.60 24.84
C GLY A 67 8.06 -1.45 25.06
N SER A 68 8.11 -2.66 24.48
CA SER A 68 9.27 -3.55 24.54
C SER A 68 10.52 -2.89 23.95
N ILE A 69 10.41 -2.23 22.79
CA ILE A 69 11.52 -1.51 22.17
C ILE A 69 11.99 -0.32 23.02
N GLY A 70 11.07 0.36 23.70
CA GLY A 70 11.38 1.53 24.52
C GLY A 70 12.00 1.20 25.88
N LEU A 71 11.54 0.12 26.52
CA LEU A 71 11.95 -0.27 27.87
C LEU A 71 13.20 -1.16 27.89
N THR A 72 13.47 -1.86 26.80
CA THR A 72 14.55 -2.84 26.76
C THR A 72 15.84 -2.21 26.27
N GLU A 73 16.92 -2.39 27.05
CA GLU A 73 18.27 -2.06 26.59
C GLU A 73 18.65 -2.98 25.42
N MET A 74 18.94 -2.35 24.28
CA MET A 74 19.25 -3.01 23.01
C MET A 74 20.38 -2.25 22.32
N GLY A 75 21.21 -2.99 21.58
CA GLY A 75 22.18 -2.38 20.69
C GLY A 75 21.49 -1.52 19.63
N ILE A 76 22.22 -0.55 19.08
CA ILE A 76 21.69 0.35 18.01
C ILE A 76 21.19 -0.47 16.81
N GLN A 77 21.90 -1.56 16.46
CA GLN A 77 21.52 -2.46 15.39
C GLN A 77 20.19 -3.16 15.67
N GLU A 78 20.10 -3.88 16.80
CA GLU A 78 18.89 -4.60 17.23
C GLU A 78 17.69 -3.64 17.31
N LYS A 79 17.89 -2.44 17.86
CA LYS A 79 16.85 -1.42 17.96
C LYS A 79 16.40 -0.94 16.58
N THR A 80 17.33 -0.74 15.64
CA THR A 80 16.99 -0.34 14.26
C THR A 80 16.19 -1.43 13.55
N GLN A 81 16.60 -2.68 13.69
CA GLN A 81 15.87 -3.83 13.16
C GLN A 81 14.49 -3.94 13.79
N ALA A 82 14.39 -3.82 15.11
CA ALA A 82 13.13 -3.91 15.81
C ALA A 82 12.16 -2.80 15.38
N CYS A 83 12.66 -1.56 15.24
CA CYS A 83 11.89 -0.44 14.71
C CYS A 83 11.44 -0.67 13.27
N PHE A 84 12.30 -1.23 12.41
CA PHE A 84 11.94 -1.55 11.03
C PHE A 84 10.78 -2.55 10.96
N LEU A 85 10.89 -3.67 11.68
CA LEU A 85 9.84 -4.69 11.72
C LEU A 85 8.53 -4.11 12.29
N LEU A 86 8.63 -3.32 13.37
CA LEU A 86 7.49 -2.59 13.93
C LEU A 86 6.82 -1.69 12.88
N MET A 87 7.60 -0.93 12.10
CA MET A 87 7.06 -0.05 11.07
C MET A 87 6.34 -0.81 9.96
N VAL A 88 6.78 -2.01 9.59
CA VAL A 88 6.07 -2.87 8.62
C VAL A 88 4.69 -3.27 9.16
N TYR A 89 4.61 -3.71 10.42
CA TYR A 89 3.32 -4.01 11.06
C TYR A 89 2.45 -2.77 11.20
N ALA A 90 3.01 -1.67 11.69
CA ALA A 90 2.29 -0.41 11.90
C ALA A 90 1.75 0.15 10.59
N ALA A 91 2.48 0.02 9.48
CA ALA A 91 2.00 0.36 8.15
C ALA A 91 0.77 -0.49 7.80
N CYS A 92 0.90 -1.81 7.86
CA CYS A 92 -0.18 -2.72 7.49
C CYS A 92 -1.45 -2.48 8.32
N VAL A 93 -1.30 -2.37 9.64
CA VAL A 93 -2.42 -2.13 10.56
C VAL A 93 -2.99 -0.73 10.38
N GLY A 94 -2.18 0.31 10.30
CA GLY A 94 -2.66 1.68 10.13
C GLY A 94 -3.46 1.90 8.85
N MET A 95 -3.13 1.15 7.79
CA MET A 95 -3.87 1.19 6.53
C MET A 95 -5.15 0.35 6.58
N TRP A 96 -5.12 -0.75 7.34
CA TRP A 96 -6.26 -1.64 7.55
C TRP A 96 -7.23 -1.17 8.64
N TRP A 97 -6.82 -0.23 9.50
CA TRP A 97 -7.61 0.23 10.65
C TRP A 97 -8.90 0.92 10.21
N ASP A 98 -9.95 0.12 10.04
CA ASP A 98 -11.28 0.52 9.63
C ASP A 98 -12.30 -0.07 10.59
N TRP A 99 -12.85 0.75 11.46
CA TRP A 99 -13.82 0.25 12.44
C TRP A 99 -15.15 -0.10 11.79
N GLU A 100 -15.55 0.69 10.80
CA GLU A 100 -16.76 0.51 10.02
C GLU A 100 -16.41 0.05 8.63
N VAL A 101 -17.23 -0.83 8.04
CA VAL A 101 -16.99 -1.27 6.67
C VAL A 101 -17.26 -0.08 5.75
N ASP A 102 -16.24 0.49 5.12
CA ASP A 102 -16.40 1.61 4.19
C ASP A 102 -17.20 1.17 2.94
N PRO A 103 -18.44 1.65 2.76
CA PRO A 103 -19.23 1.32 1.57
C PRO A 103 -18.67 1.99 0.31
N THR A 104 -17.86 3.05 0.46
CA THR A 104 -17.29 3.81 -0.66
C THR A 104 -16.17 3.04 -1.34
N ALA A 105 -15.29 2.41 -0.56
CA ALA A 105 -14.27 1.50 -1.08
C ALA A 105 -14.90 0.34 -1.87
N GLU A 106 -15.97 -0.27 -1.34
CA GLU A 106 -16.74 -1.30 -2.05
C GLU A 106 -17.33 -0.78 -3.37
N ALA A 107 -18.02 0.36 -3.33
CA ALA A 107 -18.63 0.98 -4.50
C ALA A 107 -17.59 1.34 -5.58
N LEU A 108 -16.43 1.88 -5.18
CA LEU A 108 -15.34 2.21 -6.09
C LEU A 108 -14.80 0.97 -6.79
N VAL A 109 -14.49 -0.09 -6.03
CA VAL A 109 -13.91 -1.31 -6.61
C VAL A 109 -14.92 -2.02 -7.51
N ASN A 110 -16.20 -2.04 -7.13
CA ASN A 110 -17.27 -2.60 -7.97
C ASN A 110 -17.49 -1.79 -9.25
N LEU A 111 -17.41 -0.45 -9.17
CA LEU A 111 -17.45 0.41 -10.34
C LEU A 111 -16.31 0.07 -11.31
N ILE A 112 -15.08 -0.09 -10.81
CA ILE A 112 -13.91 -0.44 -11.62
C ILE A 112 -14.07 -1.84 -12.24
N ALA A 113 -14.52 -2.83 -11.46
CA ALA A 113 -14.70 -4.20 -11.92
C ALA A 113 -15.78 -4.32 -13.03
N ASN A 114 -16.77 -3.44 -13.02
CA ASN A 114 -17.86 -3.42 -14.00
C ASN A 114 -17.63 -2.46 -15.18
N SER A 115 -16.60 -1.61 -15.11
CA SER A 115 -16.29 -0.67 -16.17
C SER A 115 -15.43 -1.30 -17.26
N GLU A 116 -15.81 -1.09 -18.52
CA GLU A 116 -14.99 -1.44 -19.68
C GLU A 116 -14.17 -0.21 -20.08
N VAL A 117 -12.85 -0.38 -20.11
CA VAL A 117 -11.91 0.68 -20.46
C VAL A 117 -11.43 0.42 -21.89
N GLU A 118 -11.61 1.41 -22.76
CA GLU A 118 -11.09 1.33 -24.13
C GLU A 118 -9.55 1.21 -24.12
N GLU A 119 -9.03 0.23 -24.85
CA GLU A 119 -7.60 0.00 -24.94
C GLU A 119 -6.95 1.01 -25.91
N ASN A 120 -5.99 1.77 -25.41
CA ASN A 120 -5.11 2.63 -26.18
C ASN A 120 -3.65 2.31 -25.80
N ARG A 121 -2.67 2.95 -26.47
CA ARG A 121 -1.25 2.66 -26.20
C ARG A 121 -0.82 3.01 -24.77
N THR A 122 -1.29 4.14 -24.22
CA THR A 122 -0.98 4.59 -22.87
C THR A 122 -1.60 3.67 -21.82
N THR A 123 -2.87 3.28 -22.01
CA THR A 123 -3.59 2.37 -21.11
C THR A 123 -2.93 0.99 -21.09
N LEU A 124 -2.42 0.52 -22.23
CA LEU A 124 -1.66 -0.73 -22.31
C LEU A 124 -0.36 -0.66 -21.50
N ILE A 125 0.40 0.43 -21.57
CA ILE A 125 1.64 0.60 -20.79
C ILE A 125 1.33 0.61 -19.30
N LEU A 126 0.36 1.42 -18.87
CA LEU A 126 -0.04 1.49 -17.46
C LEU A 126 -0.53 0.13 -16.95
N THR A 127 -1.37 -0.57 -17.71
CA THR A 127 -1.87 -1.90 -17.36
C THR A 127 -0.74 -2.93 -17.23
N ARG A 128 0.28 -2.87 -18.11
CA ARG A 128 1.46 -3.75 -18.01
C ARG A 128 2.28 -3.46 -16.75
N VAL A 129 2.53 -2.19 -16.46
CA VAL A 129 3.25 -1.78 -15.25
C VAL A 129 2.51 -2.24 -14.00
N LEU A 130 1.20 -2.03 -13.94
CA LEU A 130 0.36 -2.51 -12.83
C LEU A 130 0.36 -4.02 -12.73
N HIS A 131 0.29 -4.75 -13.84
CA HIS A 131 0.35 -6.22 -13.82
C HIS A 131 1.68 -6.74 -13.28
N ILE A 132 2.82 -6.17 -13.69
CA ILE A 132 4.15 -6.52 -13.17
C ILE A 132 4.21 -6.23 -11.67
N PHE A 133 3.78 -5.04 -11.27
CA PHE A 133 3.76 -4.64 -9.87
C PHE A 133 2.83 -5.54 -9.03
N TYR A 134 1.69 -5.93 -9.58
CA TYR A 134 0.75 -6.85 -8.94
C TYR A 134 1.32 -8.24 -8.75
N ALA A 135 2.10 -8.73 -9.71
CA ALA A 135 2.84 -9.99 -9.57
C ALA A 135 3.92 -9.89 -8.49
N MET A 136 4.68 -8.77 -8.47
CA MET A 136 5.68 -8.49 -7.43
C MET A 136 5.06 -8.49 -6.03
N MET A 137 3.97 -7.75 -5.82
CA MET A 137 3.26 -7.73 -4.54
C MET A 137 2.65 -9.08 -4.16
N HIS A 138 2.28 -9.91 -5.14
CA HIS A 138 1.81 -11.27 -4.88
C HIS A 138 2.96 -12.18 -4.40
N LEU A 139 4.18 -11.98 -4.91
CA LEU A 139 5.37 -12.65 -4.40
C LEU A 139 5.68 -12.18 -2.97
N THR A 140 5.69 -10.86 -2.71
CA THR A 140 5.92 -10.31 -1.36
C THR A 140 4.94 -10.88 -0.35
N TYR A 141 3.68 -11.06 -0.74
CA TYR A 141 2.65 -11.64 0.13
C TYR A 141 3.06 -12.99 0.73
N PHE A 142 3.83 -13.81 0.01
CA PHE A 142 4.33 -15.09 0.54
C PHE A 142 5.72 -14.95 1.16
N VAL A 143 6.61 -14.21 0.50
CA VAL A 143 8.02 -14.08 0.93
C VAL A 143 8.12 -13.37 2.27
N LEU A 144 7.35 -12.31 2.50
CA LEU A 144 7.47 -11.50 3.71
C LEU A 144 7.01 -12.26 4.96
N PRO A 145 5.81 -12.88 5.02
CA PRO A 145 5.41 -13.68 6.18
C PRO A 145 6.28 -14.92 6.39
N LEU A 146 6.73 -15.58 5.32
CA LEU A 146 7.63 -16.73 5.42
C LEU A 146 9.00 -16.31 5.97
N GLY A 147 9.53 -15.17 5.52
CA GLY A 147 10.78 -14.58 6.01
C GLY A 147 10.68 -14.23 7.50
N PHE A 148 9.56 -13.64 7.94
CA PHE A 148 9.33 -13.37 9.36
C PHE A 148 9.18 -14.65 10.17
N ALA A 149 8.45 -15.65 9.68
CA ALA A 149 8.33 -16.93 10.36
C ALA A 149 9.70 -17.63 10.50
N ALA A 150 10.52 -17.59 9.45
CA ALA A 150 11.89 -18.09 9.50
C ALA A 150 12.73 -17.32 10.53
N LEU A 151 12.66 -15.99 10.55
CA LEU A 151 13.34 -15.14 11.52
C LEU A 151 12.94 -15.51 12.96
N VAL A 152 11.64 -15.68 13.23
CA VAL A 152 11.13 -16.11 14.55
C VAL A 152 11.61 -17.52 14.90
N PHE A 153 11.68 -18.43 13.93
CA PHE A 153 12.12 -19.79 14.19
C PHE A 153 13.62 -19.84 14.57
N PHE A 154 14.47 -19.10 13.86
CA PHE A 154 15.91 -19.08 14.10
C PHE A 154 16.32 -18.18 15.26
N ALA A 155 15.61 -17.07 15.46
CA ALA A 155 15.88 -16.06 16.47
C ALA A 155 14.58 -15.60 17.17
N PRO A 156 13.95 -16.48 17.98
CA PRO A 156 12.61 -16.24 18.56
C PRO A 156 12.56 -15.04 19.49
N CYS A 157 13.69 -14.63 20.06
CA CYS A 157 13.76 -13.54 21.04
C CYS A 157 14.17 -12.20 20.41
N THR A 158 14.17 -12.11 19.07
CA THR A 158 14.41 -10.87 18.34
C THR A 158 13.24 -9.91 18.53
N ALA A 159 13.50 -8.71 19.03
CA ALA A 159 12.48 -7.67 19.12
C ALA A 159 12.05 -7.21 17.72
N PRO A 160 10.75 -6.93 17.47
CA PRO A 160 9.65 -6.87 18.43
C PRO A 160 8.74 -8.12 18.37
N LEU A 161 9.25 -9.27 17.97
CA LEU A 161 8.44 -10.46 17.72
C LEU A 161 7.84 -11.03 19.02
N ILE A 162 6.80 -11.88 18.92
CA ILE A 162 6.05 -12.38 20.10
C ILE A 162 6.99 -13.06 21.10
N GLY A 163 7.97 -13.81 20.61
CA GLY A 163 8.91 -14.52 21.48
C GLY A 163 9.75 -13.58 22.35
N SER A 164 10.06 -12.35 21.91
CA SER A 164 10.76 -11.35 22.73
C SER A 164 9.95 -10.85 23.93
N ILE A 165 8.60 -10.93 23.85
CA ILE A 165 7.68 -10.51 24.91
C ILE A 165 7.38 -11.69 25.85
N MET A 166 7.20 -12.89 25.29
CA MET A 166 6.77 -14.06 26.06
C MET A 166 7.92 -14.83 26.71
N LEU A 167 9.11 -14.84 26.11
CA LEU A 167 10.24 -15.64 26.59
C LEU A 167 11.26 -14.75 27.30
N PRO A 168 11.71 -15.11 28.52
CA PRO A 168 12.83 -14.43 29.16
C PRO A 168 14.09 -14.54 28.30
N ARG A 169 14.87 -13.46 28.16
CA ARG A 169 16.13 -13.45 27.39
C ARG A 169 17.14 -14.51 27.83
N SER A 170 17.16 -14.84 29.12
CA SER A 170 18.04 -15.86 29.71
C SER A 170 17.57 -17.30 29.44
N SER A 171 16.42 -17.47 28.80
CA SER A 171 15.83 -18.78 28.58
C SER A 171 16.60 -19.58 27.53
N PRO A 172 16.79 -20.90 27.71
CA PRO A 172 17.44 -21.74 26.70
C PRO A 172 16.70 -21.72 25.35
N TYR A 173 15.41 -21.35 25.33
CA TYR A 173 14.64 -21.17 24.09
C TYR A 173 15.18 -20.03 23.20
N CYS A 174 15.88 -19.04 23.75
CA CYS A 174 16.44 -17.90 23.03
C CYS A 174 17.81 -18.16 22.39
N SER A 175 18.44 -19.32 22.63
CA SER A 175 19.78 -19.61 22.12
C SER A 175 19.82 -19.69 20.59
N THR A 176 20.58 -18.80 19.94
CA THR A 176 20.78 -18.82 18.49
C THR A 176 21.61 -20.04 18.09
N PHE A 177 21.18 -20.77 17.06
CA PHE A 177 22.01 -21.76 16.35
C PHE A 177 22.65 -22.90 17.16
N THR A 178 22.00 -23.42 18.21
CA THR A 178 22.46 -24.67 18.84
C THR A 178 22.07 -25.88 18.00
N THR A 179 23.04 -26.74 17.63
CA THR A 179 22.82 -27.97 16.85
C THR A 179 21.95 -29.01 17.55
N ASN A 180 21.80 -28.91 18.88
CA ASN A 180 21.08 -29.89 19.69
C ASN A 180 19.82 -29.26 20.33
N LEU A 181 18.84 -28.86 19.49
CA LEU A 181 17.54 -28.41 19.99
C LEU A 181 16.74 -29.60 20.54
N THR A 182 16.20 -29.46 21.75
CA THR A 182 15.26 -30.44 22.29
C THR A 182 13.91 -30.34 21.60
N LEU A 183 13.16 -31.45 21.50
CA LEU A 183 11.83 -31.46 20.86
C LEU A 183 10.87 -30.37 21.39
N PRO A 184 10.80 -30.10 22.71
CA PRO A 184 9.98 -28.99 23.21
C PRO A 184 10.41 -27.61 22.69
N GLN A 185 11.72 -27.37 22.54
CA GLN A 185 12.21 -26.10 21.99
C GLN A 185 11.79 -25.92 20.53
N ILE A 186 11.88 -26.99 19.72
CA ILE A 186 11.43 -26.97 18.33
C ILE A 186 9.94 -26.68 18.25
N LEU A 187 9.12 -27.33 19.08
CA LEU A 187 7.67 -27.12 19.09
C LEU A 187 7.32 -25.68 19.49
N VAL A 188 7.94 -25.12 20.52
CA VAL A 188 7.69 -23.72 20.93
C VAL A 188 8.09 -22.75 19.83
N ARG A 189 9.27 -22.91 19.22
CA ARG A 189 9.75 -22.06 18.12
C ARG A 189 8.86 -22.15 16.89
N LEU A 190 8.43 -23.36 16.52
CA LEU A 190 7.50 -23.57 15.40
C LEU A 190 6.15 -22.89 15.66
N ASN A 191 5.60 -23.02 16.87
CA ASN A 191 4.34 -22.37 17.24
C ASN A 191 4.46 -20.84 17.19
N LEU A 192 5.53 -20.26 17.73
CA LEU A 192 5.80 -18.82 17.65
C LEU A 192 5.93 -18.37 16.19
N ALA A 193 6.72 -19.07 15.38
CA ALA A 193 6.93 -18.76 13.97
C ALA A 193 5.63 -18.80 13.16
N VAL A 194 4.81 -19.84 13.36
CA VAL A 194 3.50 -19.95 12.71
C VAL A 194 2.56 -18.83 13.15
N THR A 195 2.56 -18.48 14.43
CA THR A 195 1.69 -17.43 14.98
C THR A 195 2.06 -16.06 14.43
N ASP A 196 3.34 -15.68 14.48
CA ASP A 196 3.81 -14.39 13.94
C ASP A 196 3.64 -14.33 12.41
N GLY A 197 3.93 -15.43 11.70
CA GLY A 197 3.72 -15.53 10.26
C GLY A 197 2.25 -15.36 9.85
N LEU A 198 1.31 -16.00 10.58
CA LEU A 198 -0.13 -15.84 10.34
C LEU A 198 -0.62 -14.43 10.71
N LEU A 199 -0.11 -13.87 11.81
CA LEU A 199 -0.44 -12.52 12.25
C LEU A 199 -0.02 -11.49 11.18
N LEU A 200 1.22 -11.58 10.69
CA LEU A 200 1.71 -10.71 9.62
C LEU A 200 0.94 -10.92 8.32
N SER A 201 0.67 -12.18 7.94
CA SER A 201 -0.10 -12.49 6.73
C SER A 201 -1.47 -11.81 6.76
N LYS A 202 -2.20 -11.89 7.88
CA LYS A 202 -3.49 -11.23 8.08
C LYS A 202 -3.39 -9.72 7.90
N CYS A 203 -2.43 -9.09 8.59
CA CYS A 203 -2.20 -7.65 8.52
C CYS A 203 -1.87 -7.22 7.08
N PHE A 204 -1.03 -7.98 6.40
CA PHE A 204 -0.58 -7.68 5.05
C PHE A 204 -1.72 -7.82 4.04
N ILE A 205 -2.57 -8.84 4.13
CA ILE A 205 -3.75 -8.98 3.25
C ILE A 205 -4.69 -7.79 3.45
N GLY A 206 -5.04 -7.48 4.71
CA GLY A 206 -5.93 -6.38 5.05
C GLY A 206 -5.39 -5.03 4.58
N GLY A 207 -4.14 -4.71 4.92
CA GLY A 207 -3.50 -3.45 4.53
C GLY A 207 -3.33 -3.31 3.01
N THR A 208 -2.88 -4.38 2.34
CA THR A 208 -2.69 -4.33 0.87
C THR A 208 -3.99 -4.29 0.09
N PHE A 209 -5.13 -4.67 0.65
CA PHE A 209 -6.43 -4.45 0.02
C PHE A 209 -6.70 -2.95 -0.18
N TYR A 210 -6.63 -2.17 0.90
CA TYR A 210 -6.87 -0.72 0.83
C TYR A 210 -5.80 0.01 -0.01
N ASN A 211 -4.52 -0.39 0.07
CA ASN A 211 -3.49 0.28 -0.72
C ASN A 211 -3.54 -0.04 -2.21
N MET A 212 -3.70 -1.32 -2.53
CA MET A 212 -3.54 -1.77 -3.90
C MET A 212 -4.85 -1.76 -4.64
N ASP A 213 -5.88 -2.34 -4.04
CA ASP A 213 -7.15 -2.57 -4.73
C ASP A 213 -8.06 -1.36 -4.65
N VAL A 214 -7.99 -0.58 -3.57
CA VAL A 214 -8.75 0.67 -3.44
C VAL A 214 -7.93 1.85 -3.96
N LEU A 215 -6.80 2.18 -3.33
CA LEU A 215 -6.04 3.39 -3.65
C LEU A 215 -5.34 3.33 -5.01
N LEU A 216 -4.42 2.40 -5.23
CA LEU A 216 -3.62 2.34 -6.45
C LEU A 216 -4.49 2.03 -7.67
N THR A 217 -5.38 1.03 -7.58
CA THR A 217 -6.30 0.69 -8.67
C THR A 217 -7.27 1.83 -8.96
N GLY A 218 -7.78 2.52 -7.93
CA GLY A 218 -8.67 3.66 -8.10
C GLY A 218 -7.99 4.86 -8.79
N ILE A 219 -6.76 5.19 -8.38
CA ILE A 219 -5.96 6.23 -9.06
C ILE A 219 -5.67 5.81 -10.49
N ALA A 220 -5.24 4.56 -10.72
CA ALA A 220 -4.95 4.06 -12.06
C ALA A 220 -6.17 4.14 -12.96
N PHE A 221 -7.34 3.69 -12.49
CA PHE A 221 -8.58 3.76 -13.24
C PHE A 221 -8.94 5.21 -13.60
N LEU A 222 -8.82 6.15 -12.65
CA LEU A 222 -9.06 7.57 -12.92
C LEU A 222 -8.07 8.15 -13.94
N VAL A 223 -6.79 7.74 -13.91
CA VAL A 223 -5.79 8.13 -14.94
C VAL A 223 -6.21 7.63 -16.32
N LEU A 224 -6.65 6.37 -16.42
CA LEU A 224 -7.08 5.76 -17.68
C LEU A 224 -8.27 6.52 -18.28
N GLU A 225 -9.30 6.78 -17.49
CA GLU A 225 -10.49 7.52 -17.92
C GLU A 225 -10.14 8.98 -18.31
N CYS A 226 -9.23 9.62 -17.58
CA CYS A 226 -8.75 10.95 -17.94
C CYS A 226 -7.97 10.96 -19.26
N ASP A 227 -7.14 9.95 -19.52
CA ASP A 227 -6.36 9.84 -20.75
C ASP A 227 -7.26 9.59 -21.96
N ILE A 228 -8.26 8.72 -21.84
CA ILE A 228 -9.28 8.50 -22.87
C ILE A 228 -10.01 9.80 -23.18
N ALA A 229 -10.53 10.48 -22.15
CA ALA A 229 -11.24 11.73 -22.31
C ALA A 229 -10.38 12.85 -22.90
N ALA A 230 -9.09 12.91 -22.54
CA ALA A 230 -8.15 13.87 -23.07
C ALA A 230 -7.85 13.62 -24.56
N ASN A 231 -7.78 12.36 -24.99
CA ASN A 231 -7.48 11.99 -26.37
C ASN A 231 -8.70 11.98 -27.31
N CYS A 232 -9.92 12.14 -26.80
CA CYS A 232 -11.09 12.38 -27.64
C CYS A 232 -10.96 13.70 -28.42
N GLU A 233 -11.17 13.70 -29.74
CA GLU A 233 -11.13 14.92 -30.57
C GLU A 233 -12.17 15.96 -30.14
N ASN A 234 -13.32 15.49 -29.65
CA ASN A 234 -14.47 16.34 -29.33
C ASN A 234 -15.02 16.05 -27.93
N PRO A 235 -14.26 16.37 -26.86
CA PRO A 235 -14.71 16.08 -25.50
C PRO A 235 -15.99 16.86 -25.20
N LYS A 236 -16.99 16.16 -24.67
CA LYS A 236 -18.25 16.75 -24.21
C LYS A 236 -18.12 17.13 -22.74
N LEU A 237 -18.77 18.22 -22.29
CA LEU A 237 -18.76 18.61 -20.86
C LEU A 237 -19.32 17.50 -19.95
N THR A 238 -20.19 16.65 -20.47
CA THR A 238 -20.74 15.49 -19.75
C THR A 238 -19.66 14.49 -19.36
N VAL A 239 -18.61 14.32 -20.18
CA VAL A 239 -17.48 13.45 -19.87
C VAL A 239 -16.70 13.98 -18.68
N TYR A 240 -16.39 15.29 -18.66
CA TYR A 240 -15.69 15.91 -17.53
C TYR A 240 -16.49 15.80 -16.22
N ARG A 241 -17.82 15.95 -16.28
CA ARG A 241 -18.68 15.72 -15.10
C ARG A 241 -18.62 14.28 -14.59
N LYS A 242 -18.56 13.27 -15.47
CA LYS A 242 -18.38 11.87 -15.06
C LYS A 242 -17.04 11.67 -14.35
N LEU A 243 -15.96 12.27 -14.86
CA LEU A 243 -14.64 12.24 -14.21
C LEU A 243 -14.66 12.90 -12.82
N GLN A 244 -15.37 14.01 -12.65
CA GLN A 244 -15.52 14.64 -11.33
C GLN A 244 -16.29 13.77 -10.33
N VAL A 245 -17.29 13.01 -10.81
CA VAL A 245 -18.00 12.04 -9.95
C VAL A 245 -17.05 10.92 -9.55
N LEU A 246 -16.27 10.38 -10.49
CA LEU A 246 -15.28 9.34 -10.21
C LEU A 246 -14.20 9.82 -9.24
N GLU A 247 -13.67 11.03 -9.44
CA GLU A 247 -12.74 11.70 -8.51
C GLU A 247 -13.33 11.81 -7.11
N LYS A 248 -14.60 12.21 -6.98
CA LYS A 248 -15.28 12.31 -5.68
C LYS A 248 -15.44 10.96 -5.00
N ILE A 249 -15.80 9.91 -5.74
CA ILE A 249 -15.91 8.54 -5.19
C ILE A 249 -14.53 8.05 -4.73
N LEU A 250 -13.49 8.24 -5.54
CA LEU A 250 -12.11 7.91 -5.17
C LEU A 250 -11.69 8.65 -3.89
N ASN A 251 -11.86 9.97 -3.87
CA ASN A 251 -11.48 10.79 -2.71
C ASN A 251 -12.30 10.43 -1.47
N ALA A 252 -13.58 10.12 -1.60
CA ALA A 252 -14.37 9.68 -0.45
C ALA A 252 -13.84 8.37 0.16
N ALA A 253 -13.30 7.45 -0.65
CA ALA A 253 -12.69 6.20 -0.17
C ALA A 253 -11.26 6.39 0.41
N VAL A 254 -10.46 7.33 -0.11
CA VAL A 254 -9.01 7.38 0.22
C VAL A 254 -8.54 8.61 0.99
N LYS A 255 -9.25 9.73 0.92
CA LYS A 255 -8.76 11.06 1.34
C LYS A 255 -8.48 11.17 2.83
N THR A 256 -9.31 10.55 3.67
CA THR A 256 -9.31 10.75 5.12
C THR A 256 -8.29 9.87 5.82
N ARG A 257 -8.18 8.61 5.40
CA ARG A 257 -7.31 7.61 6.04
C ARG A 257 -6.22 7.12 5.10
N VAL A 258 -6.61 6.41 4.03
CA VAL A 258 -5.69 5.56 3.27
C VAL A 258 -4.55 6.36 2.66
N LEU A 259 -4.84 7.46 1.97
CA LEU A 259 -3.81 8.25 1.30
C LEU A 259 -2.93 9.04 2.30
N PRO A 260 -3.48 9.72 3.34
CA PRO A 260 -2.66 10.32 4.39
C PRO A 260 -1.71 9.32 5.09
N THR A 261 -2.23 8.16 5.51
CA THR A 261 -1.41 7.13 6.16
C THR A 261 -0.28 6.68 5.24
N ASN A 262 -0.56 6.42 3.95
CA ASN A 262 0.47 6.08 2.98
C ASN A 262 1.51 7.19 2.78
N SER A 263 1.06 8.45 2.68
CA SER A 263 1.93 9.61 2.48
C SER A 263 2.90 9.88 3.62
N PHE A 264 2.61 9.34 4.80
CA PHE A 264 3.47 9.45 5.97
C PHE A 264 4.29 8.17 6.20
N VAL A 265 3.62 7.02 6.33
CA VAL A 265 4.26 5.78 6.79
C VAL A 265 5.19 5.19 5.74
N LEU A 266 4.80 5.20 4.46
CA LEU A 266 5.61 4.59 3.41
C LEU A 266 6.93 5.35 3.17
N PRO A 267 6.98 6.69 3.11
CA PRO A 267 8.25 7.42 3.08
C PRO A 267 9.17 7.10 4.26
N VAL A 268 8.63 7.01 5.48
CA VAL A 268 9.42 6.65 6.66
C VAL A 268 9.99 5.23 6.52
N LEU A 269 9.17 4.27 6.06
CA LEU A 269 9.61 2.90 5.81
C LEU A 269 10.65 2.82 4.68
N GLN A 270 10.53 3.66 3.64
CA GLN A 270 11.51 3.79 2.57
C GLN A 270 12.86 4.28 3.09
N ILE A 271 12.84 5.34 3.93
CA ILE A 271 14.05 5.92 4.53
C ILE A 271 14.75 4.90 5.42
N ALA A 272 13.98 4.23 6.29
CA ALA A 272 14.50 3.25 7.24
C ALA A 272 15.08 2.02 6.56
N SER A 273 14.38 1.46 5.56
CA SER A 273 14.88 0.32 4.80
C SER A 273 16.13 0.66 3.99
N CYS A 274 16.17 1.83 3.34
CA CYS A 274 17.37 2.31 2.65
C CYS A 274 18.55 2.48 3.61
N PHE A 275 18.32 3.11 4.76
CA PHE A 275 19.34 3.28 5.78
C PHE A 275 19.88 1.93 6.28
N ALA A 276 19.01 0.98 6.62
CA ALA A 276 19.42 -0.36 7.04
C ALA A 276 20.21 -1.09 5.94
N LEU A 277 19.74 -1.05 4.69
CA LEU A 277 20.41 -1.67 3.55
C LEU A 277 21.81 -1.11 3.25
N VAL A 278 22.05 0.17 3.52
CA VAL A 278 23.37 0.77 3.27
C VAL A 278 24.27 0.67 4.50
N LYS A 279 23.75 1.01 5.68
CA LYS A 279 24.55 1.13 6.90
C LYS A 279 24.78 -0.20 7.59
N LEU A 280 23.80 -1.09 7.57
CA LEU A 280 23.81 -2.34 8.34
C LEU A 280 24.09 -3.55 7.45
N HIS A 281 24.42 -3.38 6.15
CA HIS A 281 24.61 -4.51 5.24
C HIS A 281 25.61 -5.56 5.70
N ASP A 282 26.72 -5.13 6.34
CA ASP A 282 27.74 -6.03 6.89
C ASP A 282 27.28 -6.77 8.16
N GLN A 283 26.25 -6.25 8.82
CA GLN A 283 25.73 -6.77 10.08
C GLN A 283 24.42 -7.54 9.93
N LEU A 284 23.74 -7.39 8.79
CA LEU A 284 22.51 -8.10 8.47
C LEU A 284 22.84 -9.52 8.07
N ASP A 285 22.20 -10.48 8.74
CA ASP A 285 22.29 -11.87 8.34
C ASP A 285 21.74 -12.06 6.92
N PHE A 286 22.26 -13.07 6.22
CA PHE A 286 21.83 -13.41 4.87
C PHE A 286 20.32 -13.71 4.78
N SER A 287 19.70 -14.15 5.89
CA SER A 287 18.25 -14.39 6.01
C SER A 287 17.43 -13.09 6.06
N GLU A 288 18.00 -12.01 6.58
CA GLU A 288 17.30 -10.75 6.80
C GLU A 288 17.40 -9.81 5.60
N LEU A 289 18.57 -9.78 4.95
CA LEU A 289 18.84 -8.90 3.81
C LEU A 289 17.73 -8.95 2.73
N PRO A 290 17.22 -10.12 2.30
CA PRO A 290 16.14 -10.18 1.30
C PRO A 290 14.85 -9.49 1.76
N ILE A 291 14.52 -9.52 3.05
CA ILE A 291 13.32 -8.88 3.61
C ILE A 291 13.43 -7.36 3.43
N TYR A 292 14.57 -6.77 3.79
CA TYR A 292 14.82 -5.33 3.62
C TYR A 292 14.79 -4.90 2.16
N VAL A 293 15.42 -5.67 1.26
CA VAL A 293 15.43 -5.37 -0.18
C VAL A 293 14.03 -5.40 -0.75
N VAL A 294 13.24 -6.44 -0.45
CA VAL A 294 11.86 -6.57 -0.95
C VAL A 294 11.00 -5.42 -0.45
N VAL A 295 11.05 -5.10 0.84
CA VAL A 295 10.27 -3.99 1.42
C VAL A 295 10.69 -2.66 0.82
N TYR A 296 11.99 -2.39 0.65
CA TYR A 296 12.47 -1.15 0.04
C TYR A 296 11.95 -0.99 -1.39
N VAL A 297 12.10 -2.04 -2.22
CA VAL A 297 11.65 -2.02 -3.63
C VAL A 297 10.13 -1.84 -3.71
N ASP A 298 9.36 -2.59 -2.90
CA ASP A 298 7.90 -2.47 -2.88
C ASP A 298 7.45 -1.05 -2.52
N VAL A 299 8.05 -0.46 -1.50
CA VAL A 299 7.70 0.89 -1.02
C VAL A 299 8.07 1.95 -2.06
N VAL A 300 9.28 1.89 -2.64
CA VAL A 300 9.73 2.84 -3.68
C VAL A 300 8.80 2.78 -4.90
N VAL A 301 8.52 1.57 -5.40
CA VAL A 301 7.68 1.39 -6.58
C VAL A 301 6.23 1.80 -6.28
N PHE A 302 5.68 1.41 -5.13
CA PHE A 302 4.33 1.79 -4.73
C PHE A 302 4.16 3.31 -4.61
N ASN A 303 5.05 3.99 -3.88
CA ASN A 303 5.03 5.45 -3.73
C ASN A 303 5.12 6.12 -5.10
N THR A 304 6.05 5.68 -5.94
CA THR A 304 6.23 6.24 -7.28
C THR A 304 4.96 6.08 -8.12
N LEU A 305 4.36 4.89 -8.18
CA LEU A 305 3.16 4.64 -8.97
C LEU A 305 1.95 5.44 -8.46
N THR A 306 1.72 5.44 -7.15
CA THR A 306 0.57 6.11 -6.52
C THR A 306 0.63 7.62 -6.72
N PHE A 307 1.75 8.26 -6.34
CA PHE A 307 1.86 9.71 -6.43
C PHE A 307 2.01 10.19 -7.88
N THR A 308 2.74 9.46 -8.73
CA THR A 308 2.82 9.82 -10.17
C THR A 308 1.47 9.67 -10.85
N GLY A 309 0.70 8.62 -10.52
CA GLY A 309 -0.66 8.44 -10.99
C GLY A 309 -1.56 9.61 -10.59
N ALA A 310 -1.55 9.98 -9.31
CA ALA A 310 -2.32 11.11 -8.81
C ALA A 310 -1.91 12.46 -9.46
N ALA A 311 -0.60 12.69 -9.64
CA ALA A 311 -0.09 13.85 -10.37
C ALA A 311 -0.54 13.86 -11.85
N ARG A 312 -0.60 12.69 -12.49
CA ARG A 312 -1.12 12.55 -13.86
C ARG A 312 -2.60 12.87 -13.95
N VAL A 313 -3.43 12.49 -12.98
CA VAL A 313 -4.85 12.90 -12.91
C VAL A 313 -4.94 14.42 -12.94
N TYR A 314 -4.13 15.12 -12.15
CA TYR A 314 -4.11 16.59 -12.12
C TYR A 314 -3.75 17.19 -13.48
N ILE A 315 -2.67 16.71 -14.10
CA ILE A 315 -2.18 17.23 -15.39
C ILE A 315 -3.20 16.97 -16.51
N LEU A 316 -3.72 15.74 -16.60
CA LEU A 316 -4.69 15.37 -17.63
C LEU A 316 -6.01 16.14 -17.44
N GLY A 317 -6.46 16.28 -16.20
CA GLY A 317 -7.65 17.08 -15.85
C GLY A 317 -7.51 18.55 -16.25
N ASP A 318 -6.36 19.18 -15.97
CA ASP A 318 -6.11 20.58 -16.39
C ASP A 318 -6.05 20.71 -17.91
N ASN A 319 -5.37 19.80 -18.60
CA ASN A 319 -5.27 19.79 -20.06
C ASN A 319 -6.65 19.65 -20.73
N LEU A 320 -7.48 18.73 -20.22
CA LEU A 320 -8.84 18.52 -20.71
C LEU A 320 -9.71 19.76 -20.50
N LEU A 321 -9.60 20.40 -19.33
CA LEU A 321 -10.35 21.63 -19.03
C LEU A 321 -9.93 22.79 -19.94
N ARG A 322 -8.63 22.95 -20.22
CA ARG A 322 -8.11 23.96 -21.18
C ARG A 322 -8.65 23.73 -22.59
N ARG A 323 -8.62 22.49 -23.10
CA ARG A 323 -9.17 22.14 -24.43
C ARG A 323 -10.67 22.46 -24.54
N LEU A 324 -11.44 22.13 -23.50
CA LEU A 324 -12.87 22.49 -23.44
C LEU A 324 -13.07 24.01 -23.46
N TRP A 325 -12.20 24.76 -22.78
CA TRP A 325 -12.24 26.21 -22.72
C TRP A 325 -11.94 26.86 -24.08
N GLU A 326 -10.90 26.40 -24.78
CA GLU A 326 -10.53 26.84 -26.13
C GLU A 326 -11.65 26.59 -27.14
N LYS A 327 -12.25 25.39 -27.11
CA LYS A 327 -13.36 25.03 -27.99
C LYS A 327 -14.58 25.93 -27.78
N ILE A 328 -14.90 26.29 -26.54
CA ILE A 328 -16.01 27.18 -26.22
C ILE A 328 -15.68 28.65 -26.53
N ARG A 329 -14.39 29.03 -26.51
CA ARG A 329 -13.95 30.37 -26.93
C ARG A 329 -14.04 30.54 -28.45
N GLY A 330 -13.72 29.50 -29.22
CA GLY A 330 -13.77 29.50 -30.70
C GLY A 330 -15.18 29.34 -31.31
N GLY A 331 -16.19 28.92 -30.56
CA GLY A 331 -17.56 28.74 -31.08
C GLY A 331 -18.33 30.06 -31.34
N ARG A 332 -19.25 30.06 -32.34
CA ARG A 332 -20.12 31.21 -32.69
C ARG A 332 -20.86 31.79 -31.47
N LYS A 333 -20.93 33.13 -31.40
CA LYS A 333 -21.33 33.96 -30.24
C LYS A 333 -22.66 33.58 -29.55
N GLY A 334 -23.62 32.98 -30.25
CA GLY A 334 -25.01 32.87 -29.80
C GLY A 334 -25.31 32.02 -28.56
N ASN A 335 -24.50 31.00 -28.24
CA ASN A 335 -24.83 30.06 -27.13
C ASN A 335 -23.64 29.79 -26.16
N SER A 336 -22.66 30.69 -26.14
CA SER A 336 -21.39 30.49 -25.43
C SER A 336 -21.43 30.91 -23.95
N ARG A 337 -22.31 31.84 -23.55
CA ARG A 337 -22.32 32.41 -22.19
C ARG A 337 -22.58 31.36 -21.11
N GLY A 338 -23.65 30.57 -21.25
CA GLY A 338 -24.00 29.53 -20.28
C GLY A 338 -22.92 28.45 -20.14
N LYS A 339 -22.36 27.99 -21.28
CA LYS A 339 -21.27 26.99 -21.30
C LYS A 339 -19.98 27.52 -20.66
N ARG A 340 -19.66 28.81 -20.84
CA ARG A 340 -18.51 29.46 -20.18
C ARG A 340 -18.71 29.55 -18.67
N MET A 341 -19.91 29.90 -18.20
CA MET A 341 -20.23 29.92 -16.76
C MET A 341 -20.11 28.52 -16.15
N MET A 342 -20.62 27.50 -16.84
CA MET A 342 -20.50 26.11 -16.43
C MET A 342 -19.06 25.60 -16.40
N LEU A 343 -18.22 25.99 -17.37
CA LEU A 343 -16.79 25.68 -17.34
C LEU A 343 -16.07 26.37 -16.19
N LYS A 344 -16.42 27.62 -15.90
CA LYS A 344 -15.81 28.40 -14.80
C LYS A 344 -16.12 27.79 -13.43
N SER A 345 -17.24 27.06 -13.28
CA SER A 345 -17.57 26.36 -12.04
C SER A 345 -16.88 25.00 -11.91
N PHE A 346 -16.24 24.48 -12.96
CA PHE A 346 -15.50 23.23 -12.88
C PHE A 346 -14.16 23.41 -12.16
N ARG A 347 -14.00 22.64 -11.09
CA ARG A 347 -12.71 22.45 -10.43
C ARG A 347 -11.87 21.45 -11.21
N ARG A 348 -10.55 21.66 -11.20
CA ARG A 348 -9.55 20.73 -11.72
C ARG A 348 -9.62 19.40 -10.96
N LEU A 349 -9.52 18.29 -11.70
CA LEU A 349 -9.46 16.96 -11.10
C LEU A 349 -8.21 16.84 -10.22
N ARG A 350 -8.35 16.35 -9.00
CA ARG A 350 -7.23 16.13 -8.08
C ARG A 350 -7.51 15.03 -7.07
N VAL A 351 -6.48 14.25 -6.76
CA VAL A 351 -6.54 13.28 -5.68
C VAL A 351 -6.18 13.99 -4.37
N GLU A 352 -7.08 13.94 -3.40
CA GLU A 352 -7.00 14.67 -2.14
C GLU A 352 -6.47 13.80 -1.01
N PHE A 353 -5.66 14.37 -0.12
CA PHE A 353 -5.21 13.75 1.12
C PHE A 353 -5.36 14.76 2.26
N GLY A 354 -6.26 14.47 3.21
CA GLY A 354 -6.66 15.43 4.23
C GLY A 354 -7.21 16.73 3.61
N ASN A 355 -6.62 17.88 3.96
CA ASN A 355 -7.00 19.17 3.36
C ASN A 355 -6.16 19.56 2.14
N ASN A 356 -5.22 18.72 1.74
CA ASN A 356 -4.30 18.94 0.62
C ASN A 356 -4.64 18.07 -0.59
N PHE A 357 -3.89 18.23 -1.67
CA PHE A 357 -4.02 17.43 -2.87
C PHE A 357 -2.65 17.16 -3.50
N VAL A 358 -2.54 16.05 -4.23
CA VAL A 358 -1.32 15.70 -4.95
C VAL A 358 -1.22 16.56 -6.20
N ASP A 359 -0.17 17.37 -6.28
CA ASP A 359 0.11 18.22 -7.44
C ASP A 359 1.13 17.58 -8.39
N ARG A 360 1.57 18.33 -9.41
CA ARG A 360 2.53 17.85 -10.40
C ARG A 360 3.92 17.53 -9.82
N LEU A 361 4.34 18.21 -8.76
CA LEU A 361 5.70 18.11 -8.21
C LEU A 361 5.79 17.19 -7.00
N THR A 362 4.66 16.88 -6.37
CA THR A 362 4.56 16.02 -5.18
C THR A 362 5.36 14.72 -5.29
N PRO A 363 5.30 13.95 -6.41
CA PRO A 363 6.06 12.69 -6.50
C PRO A 363 7.57 12.91 -6.44
N LEU A 364 8.05 13.99 -7.09
CA LEU A 364 9.48 14.34 -7.11
C LEU A 364 9.93 14.84 -5.74
N VAL A 365 9.15 15.72 -5.12
CA VAL A 365 9.42 16.25 -3.78
C VAL A 365 9.45 15.12 -2.74
N LEU A 366 8.54 14.15 -2.84
CA LEU A 366 8.52 13.01 -1.93
C LEU A 366 9.77 12.12 -2.07
N GLN A 367 10.18 11.80 -3.30
CA GLN A 367 11.38 10.98 -3.51
C GLN A 367 12.68 11.73 -3.15
N ASP A 368 12.76 13.02 -3.45
CA ASP A 368 13.87 13.88 -3.03
C ASP A 368 13.96 13.96 -1.50
N PHE A 369 12.82 14.08 -0.81
CA PHE A 369 12.75 14.03 0.64
C PHE A 369 13.27 12.70 1.18
N CYS A 370 12.77 11.56 0.69
CA CYS A 370 13.25 10.24 1.11
C CYS A 370 14.77 10.09 0.93
N ALA A 371 15.29 10.46 -0.25
CA ALA A 371 16.71 10.37 -0.55
C ALA A 371 17.57 11.25 0.39
N LYS A 372 17.18 12.52 0.58
CA LYS A 372 17.88 13.45 1.46
C LYS A 372 17.89 12.99 2.91
N GLN A 373 16.76 12.47 3.41
CA GLN A 373 16.69 11.97 4.78
C GLN A 373 17.53 10.72 4.98
N SER A 374 17.52 9.78 4.03
CA SER A 374 18.41 8.60 4.08
C SER A 374 19.88 9.00 4.11
N ILE A 375 20.30 9.93 3.24
CA ILE A 375 21.68 10.44 3.22
C ILE A 375 22.03 11.14 4.54
N SER A 376 21.12 11.98 5.05
CA SER A 376 21.31 12.69 6.33
C SER A 376 21.54 11.70 7.48
N MET A 377 20.70 10.66 7.59
CA MET A 377 20.88 9.60 8.60
C MET A 377 22.22 8.87 8.44
N LEU A 378 22.64 8.59 7.21
CA LEU A 378 23.94 7.97 6.95
C LEU A 378 25.11 8.86 7.42
N VAL A 379 25.07 10.15 7.11
CA VAL A 379 26.09 11.13 7.53
C VAL A 379 26.16 11.22 9.06
N VAL A 380 25.02 11.39 9.74
CA VAL A 380 24.96 11.46 11.20
C VAL A 380 25.50 10.17 11.84
N SER A 381 25.15 9.01 11.30
CA SER A 381 25.65 7.72 11.82
C SER A 381 27.16 7.54 11.62
N SER A 382 27.75 8.16 10.59
CA SER A 382 29.18 8.09 10.31
C SER A 382 29.98 9.03 11.22
N ALA A 383 29.43 10.21 11.52
CA ALA A 383 30.02 11.18 12.43
C ALA A 383 30.03 10.65 13.86
N ALA A 384 28.94 10.03 14.31
CA ALA A 384 28.87 9.41 15.63
C ALA A 384 29.96 8.37 15.86
N LYS A 385 30.30 7.55 14.85
CA LYS A 385 31.35 6.52 14.94
C LYS A 385 32.76 7.11 15.13
N LYS A 386 32.99 8.39 14.82
CA LYS A 386 34.29 9.07 15.00
C LYS A 386 34.45 9.73 16.37
N ALA A 387 33.34 9.96 17.08
CA ALA A 387 33.35 10.61 18.38
C ALA A 387 33.59 9.63 19.54
N PHE A 388 33.49 8.33 19.27
CA PHE A 388 33.85 7.22 20.13
C PHE A 388 35.09 6.54 19.57
#